data_AF-A0A0F9A1D4-F1
#
_entry.id   AF-A0A0F9A1D4-F1
#
_cell.length_a   1.000
_cell.length_b   1.000
_cell.length_c   1.000
_cell.angle_alpha   90.00
_cell.angle_beta   90.00
_cell.angle_gamma   90.00
#
_symmetry.space_group_name_H-M   'P 1'
#
loop_
_entity.id
_entity.type
_entity.pdbx_description
1 polymer ?
#
loop_
_entity_poly.entity_id
_entity_poly.type
_entity_poly.pdbx_seq_one_letter_code
_entity_poly.pdbx_strand_id
1 'polypeptide(L)' 'MDKERIEELSKRPFFKMFPDKVDDLKNRICTCCKEHIFYKHFKNELSIKEYRISGMCQKCQDGVFK' A
#
# COMPACT_ATOMS: atom_id res chain seq x y z
N MET A 1 0.14 -5.28 7.94
CA MET A 1 -1.15 -5.39 7.23
C MET A 1 -1.53 -6.85 7.26
N ASP A 2 -2.75 -7.15 7.71
CA ASP A 2 -3.15 -8.51 8.05
C ASP A 2 -3.58 -9.29 6.81
N LYS A 3 -3.43 -10.62 6.86
CA LYS A 3 -3.63 -11.52 5.70
C LYS A 3 -5.01 -11.38 5.08
N GLU A 4 -6.05 -11.29 5.92
CA GLU A 4 -7.45 -11.11 5.51
C GLU A 4 -7.65 -9.86 4.63
N ARG A 5 -6.98 -8.77 4.98
CA ARG A 5 -7.08 -7.51 4.22
C ARG A 5 -6.37 -7.58 2.89
N ILE A 6 -5.24 -8.27 2.81
CA ILE A 6 -4.55 -8.48 1.53
C ILE A 6 -5.44 -9.28 0.57
N GLU A 7 -6.18 -10.25 1.10
CA GLU A 7 -7.15 -11.02 0.31
C GLU A 7 -8.35 -10.18 -0.15
N GLU A 8 -8.83 -9.24 0.68
CA GLU A 8 -9.86 -8.28 0.27
C GLU A 8 -9.33 -7.34 -0.84
N LEU A 9 -8.11 -6.82 -0.69
CA LEU A 9 -7.48 -5.93 -1.66
C LEU A 9 -7.24 -6.62 -3.00
N SER A 10 -6.81 -7.89 -3.01
CA SER A 10 -6.57 -8.65 -4.25
C SER A 10 -7.83 -8.83 -5.11
N LYS A 11 -9.02 -8.73 -4.49
CA LYS A 11 -10.31 -8.80 -5.20
C LYS A 11 -10.68 -7.49 -5.90
N ARG A 12 -10.03 -6.36 -5.57
CA ARG A 12 -10.34 -5.05 -6.15
C ARG A 12 -9.84 -4.95 -7.60
N PRO A 13 -10.53 -4.18 -8.47
CA PRO A 13 -10.21 -4.13 -9.91
C PRO A 13 -8.75 -3.79 -10.20
N PHE A 14 -8.18 -2.80 -9.51
CA PHE A 14 -6.78 -2.42 -9.66
C PHE A 14 -5.82 -3.58 -9.38
N PHE A 15 -5.97 -4.25 -8.25
CA PHE A 15 -5.09 -5.35 -7.86
C PHE A 15 -5.32 -6.65 -8.64
N LYS A 16 -6.52 -6.84 -9.21
CA LYS A 16 -6.77 -7.91 -10.21
C LYS A 16 -6.00 -7.68 -11.50
N MET A 17 -5.90 -6.42 -11.95
CA MET A 17 -5.13 -6.06 -13.14
C MET A 17 -3.62 -6.09 -12.91
N PHE A 18 -3.18 -5.86 -11.66
CA PHE A 18 -1.76 -5.81 -11.28
C PHE A 18 -1.45 -6.76 -10.12
N PRO A 19 -1.39 -8.09 -10.36
CA PRO A 19 -1.19 -9.09 -9.30
C PRO A 19 0.13 -8.92 -8.55
N ASP A 20 1.21 -8.50 -9.23
CA ASP A 20 2.52 -8.26 -8.61
C ASP A 20 2.46 -7.23 -7.46
N LYS A 21 1.51 -6.29 -7.54
CA LYS A 21 1.30 -5.28 -6.49
C LYS A 21 0.69 -5.89 -5.23
N VAL A 22 -0.03 -7.01 -5.35
CA VAL A 22 -0.51 -7.77 -4.20
C VAL A 22 0.66 -8.42 -3.47
N ASP A 23 1.67 -8.90 -4.21
CA ASP A 23 2.86 -9.49 -3.61
C ASP A 23 3.75 -8.44 -2.95
N ASP A 24 3.84 -7.23 -3.51
CA ASP A 24 4.46 -6.10 -2.82
C ASP A 24 3.80 -5.86 -1.45
N LEU A 25 2.46 -5.83 -1.41
CA LEU A 25 1.70 -5.63 -0.17
C LEU A 25 1.95 -6.73 0.87
N LYS A 26 2.04 -8.00 0.44
CA LYS A 26 2.39 -9.14 1.31
C LYS A 26 3.77 -8.96 1.94
N ASN A 27 4.72 -8.45 1.17
CA ASN A 27 6.10 -8.26 1.59
C ASN A 27 6.37 -6.90 2.25
N ARG A 28 5.32 -6.09 2.50
CA ARG A 28 5.43 -4.71 3.01
C ARG A 28 6.36 -3.85 2.15
N ILE A 29 6.22 -3.97 0.84
CA ILE A 29 6.92 -3.20 -0.16
C ILE A 29 5.95 -2.18 -0.75
N CYS A 30 6.45 -0.97 -1.00
CA CYS A 30 5.67 0.08 -1.66
C CYS A 30 5.34 -0.33 -3.10
N THR A 31 4.06 -0.29 -3.45
CA THR A 31 3.58 -0.61 -4.80
C THR A 31 4.08 0.35 -5.87
N CYS A 32 4.60 1.51 -5.48
CA CYS A 32 5.14 2.55 -6.37
C CYS A 32 6.68 2.52 -6.44
N CYS A 33 7.39 2.85 -5.35
CA CYS A 33 8.84 2.98 -5.36
C CYS A 33 9.62 1.69 -5.03
N LYS A 34 8.93 0.59 -4.69
CA LYS A 34 9.53 -0.70 -4.31
C LYS A 34 10.44 -0.69 -3.06
N GLU A 35 10.42 0.38 -2.28
CA GLU A 35 11.08 0.42 -0.97
C GLU A 35 10.23 -0.27 0.12
N HIS A 36 10.88 -0.75 1.19
CA HIS A 36 10.19 -1.30 2.36
C HIS A 36 9.37 -0.24 3.11
N ILE A 37 8.16 -0.62 3.51
CA ILE A 37 7.25 0.21 4.27
C ILE A 37 7.41 -0.05 5.77
N PHE A 38 7.70 1.02 6.50
CA PHE A 38 7.72 1.03 7.96
C PHE A 38 6.57 1.90 8.47
N TYR A 39 5.73 1.33 9.33
CA TYR A 39 4.55 2.04 9.85
C TYR A 39 4.90 3.36 10.58
N LYS A 40 6.08 3.42 11.22
CA LYS A 40 6.59 4.63 11.88
C LYS A 40 6.87 5.81 10.93
N HIS A 41 6.93 5.57 9.61
CA HIS A 41 7.18 6.62 8.62
C HIS A 41 5.88 7.30 8.13
N PHE A 42 4.71 6.80 8.53
CA PHE A 42 3.45 7.49 8.21
C PHE A 42 3.25 8.68 9.14
N LYS A 43 2.84 9.82 8.57
CA LYS A 43 2.72 11.09 9.30
C LYS A 43 1.49 11.16 10.20
N ASN A 44 0.42 10.46 9.84
CA ASN A 44 -0.84 10.45 10.58
C ASN A 44 -1.73 9.26 10.20
N GLU A 45 -2.86 9.13 10.87
CA GLU A 45 -3.84 8.06 10.61
C GLU A 45 -4.44 8.12 9.20
N LEU A 46 -4.58 9.32 8.62
CA LEU A 46 -5.07 9.48 7.26
C LEU A 46 -4.12 8.80 6.27
N SER A 47 -2.82 9.02 6.38
CA SER A 47 -1.83 8.38 5.52
C SER A 47 -1.74 6.87 5.72
N ILE A 48 -2.05 6.36 6.91
CA ILE A 48 -2.21 4.91 7.15
C ILE A 48 -3.46 4.39 6.41
N LYS A 49 -4.58 5.13 6.41
CA LYS A 49 -5.79 4.77 5.66
C LYS A 49 -5.53 4.80 4.15
N GLU A 50 -4.81 5.79 3.64
CA GLU A 50 -4.41 5.92 2.23
C GLU A 50 -3.48 4.78 1.81
N TYR A 51 -2.53 4.39 2.68
CA TYR A 51 -1.67 3.23 2.46
C TYR A 51 -2.50 1.96 2.30
N ARG A 52 -3.51 1.79 3.16
CA ARG A 52 -4.41 0.64 3.11
C ARG A 52 -5.28 0.58 1.85
N ILE A 53 -5.36 1.65 1.06
CA ILE A 53 -6.09 1.70 -0.20
C ILE A 53 -5.13 1.50 -1.38
N SER A 54 -3.99 2.19 -1.37
CA SER A 54 -3.08 2.33 -2.51
C SER A 54 -1.86 1.39 -2.45
N GLY A 55 -1.46 0.96 -1.25
CA GLY A 55 -0.19 0.26 -1.02
C GLY A 55 1.05 1.15 -1.10
N MET A 56 0.89 2.48 -1.08
CA MET A 56 2.01 3.41 -1.18
C MET A 56 2.60 3.80 0.18
N CYS A 57 3.92 3.98 0.24
CA CYS A 57 4.60 4.58 1.39
C CYS A 57 4.31 6.09 1.50
N GLN A 58 4.57 6.68 2.67
CA GLN A 58 4.34 8.11 2.93
C GLN A 58 4.98 9.02 1.86
N LYS A 59 6.25 8.77 1.51
CA LYS A 59 6.99 9.55 0.51
C LYS A 59 6.29 9.58 -0.85
N CYS A 60 5.75 8.44 -1.30
CA CYS A 60 5.00 8.36 -2.55
C CYS A 60 3.62 9.00 -2.43
N GLN A 61 2.95 8.83 -1.28
CA GLN A 61 1.67 9.48 -1.02
C GLN A 61 1.79 11.00 -1.09
N ASP A 62 2.80 11.59 -0.44
CA ASP A 62 3.01 13.05 -0.44
C ASP A 62 3.28 13.63 -1.84
N GLY A 63 3.74 12.80 -2.79
CA GLY A 63 3.90 13.20 -4.19
C GLY A 63 2.60 13.15 -5.01
N VAL A 64 1.58 12.43 -4.55
CA VAL A 64 0.32 12.18 -5.28
C VAL A 64 -0.88 12.88 -4.63
N PHE A 65 -1.03 12.75 -3.32
CA PHE A 65 -2.11 13.31 -2.51
C PHE A 65 -1.56 14.51 -1.73
N LYS A 66 -1.73 15.72 -2.26
CA LYS A 66 -1.36 16.96 -1.56
C LYS A 66 -2.50 17.41 -0.65
#